data_AF-A0A9Q9AF52-F1
#
_entry.id   AF-A0A9Q9AF52-F1
#
_cell.length_a   1.000
_cell.length_b   1.000
_cell.length_c   1.000
_cell.angle_alpha   90.00
_cell.angle_beta   90.00
_cell.angle_gamma   90.00
#
_symmetry.space_group_name_H-M   'P 1'
#
loop_
_entity.id
_entity.type
_entity.pdbx_description
1 polymer ?
#
loop_
_entity_poly.entity_id
_entity_poly.type
_entity_poly.pdbx_seq_one_letter_code
_entity_poly.pdbx_strand_id
1 'polypeptide(L)'
;MATKRPAPTDEPSSSSRPFNKRHRTNNAQPHKPLPANLGTKSFKKAHTVNDLKSSIRSLRRLLSGPNSAKLPANVRVEKERALQTAEQDLAREEYAKKKNEVISRWHKVRFFDRQKAERRLKKARKALKDDGESKALQRKVEECETEVNYAMYFPLDQDYVPLFPTRRNKGSEDGATPENEGGELERQGDKDMWDLVTKCAAEGRLKDLREGRLRRATDDEQDEEEEEEDEEQKQAKKKGRNKSDAKQKKSSKDSEAAEKHDGDDQGEADSDNESGGGFFE
;
A
#
# COMPACT_ATOMS: atom_id res chain seq x y z
N MET A 1 -69.94 58.65 18.49
CA MET A 1 -69.56 57.65 19.52
C MET A 1 -69.27 56.34 18.82
N ALA A 2 -68.06 55.80 18.94
CA ALA A 2 -67.71 54.47 18.44
C ALA A 2 -66.74 53.84 19.46
N THR A 3 -67.17 52.73 20.05
CA THR A 3 -66.55 52.07 21.19
C THR A 3 -65.43 51.12 20.78
N LYS A 4 -64.41 51.04 21.64
CA LYS A 4 -63.24 50.16 21.54
C LYS A 4 -63.64 48.67 21.51
N ARG A 5 -62.88 47.90 20.73
CA ARG A 5 -62.93 46.43 20.57
C ARG A 5 -62.76 45.67 21.89
N PRO A 6 -63.41 44.50 22.06
CA PRO A 6 -62.86 43.40 22.86
C PRO A 6 -61.98 42.47 21.99
N ALA A 7 -60.91 41.95 22.58
CA ALA A 7 -60.03 40.95 21.97
C ALA A 7 -60.68 39.55 21.99
N PRO A 8 -60.48 38.70 20.96
CA PRO A 8 -60.86 37.30 21.05
C PRO A 8 -59.80 36.50 21.83
N THR A 9 -60.32 35.56 22.60
CA THR A 9 -59.69 34.67 23.57
C THR A 9 -58.69 33.69 22.97
N ASP A 10 -57.59 33.47 23.69
CA ASP A 10 -56.61 32.41 23.45
C ASP A 10 -57.24 31.01 23.58
N GLU A 11 -57.40 30.33 22.45
CA GLU A 11 -57.65 28.88 22.38
C GLU A 11 -56.40 28.21 21.80
N PRO A 12 -55.72 27.29 22.52
CA PRO A 12 -54.55 26.61 22.00
C PRO A 12 -54.97 25.52 21.02
N SER A 13 -55.09 25.89 19.74
CA SER A 13 -55.13 24.94 18.62
C SER A 13 -53.79 24.19 18.53
N SER A 14 -53.68 23.12 19.31
CA SER A 14 -52.66 22.07 19.19
C SER A 14 -52.78 21.38 17.84
N SER A 15 -52.14 21.96 16.81
CA SER A 15 -51.82 21.26 15.58
C SER A 15 -50.72 20.24 15.90
N SER A 16 -51.16 19.09 16.40
CA SER A 16 -50.38 17.86 16.48
C SER A 16 -50.04 17.42 15.05
N ARG A 17 -48.98 17.98 14.48
CA ARG A 17 -48.25 17.30 13.40
C ARG A 17 -47.69 16.03 14.05
N PRO A 18 -47.96 14.82 13.53
CA PRO A 18 -47.35 13.63 14.08
C PRO A 18 -45.85 13.76 13.88
N PHE A 19 -45.15 14.04 14.97
CA PHE A 19 -43.71 13.93 15.05
C PHE A 19 -43.40 12.49 14.66
N ASN A 20 -42.87 12.29 13.45
CA ASN A 20 -42.36 11.01 13.00
C ASN A 20 -41.18 10.66 13.92
N LYS A 21 -41.50 10.07 15.08
CA LYS A 21 -40.59 9.21 15.83
C LYS A 21 -40.24 8.11 14.84
N ARG A 22 -39.14 8.31 14.11
CA ARG A 22 -38.38 7.20 13.54
C ARG A 22 -38.28 6.20 14.68
N HIS A 23 -38.97 5.07 14.55
CA HIS A 23 -38.74 3.93 15.39
C HIS A 23 -37.24 3.61 15.24
N ARG A 24 -36.42 4.13 16.14
CA ARG A 24 -35.17 3.48 16.50
C ARG A 24 -35.62 2.14 17.03
N THR A 25 -35.69 1.15 16.14
CA THR A 25 -35.71 -0.23 16.56
C THR A 25 -34.47 -0.38 17.40
N ASN A 26 -34.65 -0.45 18.72
CA ASN A 26 -33.62 -0.90 19.61
C ASN A 26 -33.22 -2.28 19.09
N ASN A 27 -32.14 -2.33 18.31
CA ASN A 27 -31.47 -3.55 17.93
C ASN A 27 -30.72 -4.05 19.17
N ALA A 28 -31.49 -4.34 20.22
CA ALA A 28 -31.09 -5.08 21.40
C ALA A 28 -31.50 -6.54 21.21
N GLN A 29 -31.35 -7.06 19.99
CA GLN A 29 -31.31 -8.50 19.82
C GLN A 29 -29.99 -8.96 20.47
N PRO A 30 -30.03 -9.82 21.50
CA PRO A 30 -28.81 -10.41 22.02
C PRO A 30 -28.14 -11.12 20.84
N HIS A 31 -26.89 -10.75 20.53
CA HIS A 31 -26.10 -11.45 19.53
C HIS A 31 -26.19 -12.93 19.86
N LYS A 32 -26.75 -13.75 18.95
CA LYS A 32 -26.75 -15.20 19.10
C LYS A 32 -25.31 -15.59 19.40
N PRO A 33 -25.03 -16.31 20.51
CA PRO A 33 -23.67 -16.74 20.78
C PRO A 33 -23.21 -17.56 19.59
N LEU A 34 -22.02 -17.24 19.06
CA LEU A 34 -21.41 -18.07 18.03
C LEU A 34 -21.38 -19.52 18.55
N PRO A 35 -21.63 -20.51 17.70
CA PRO A 35 -21.65 -21.91 18.14
C PRO A 35 -20.32 -22.24 18.83
N ALA A 36 -20.35 -23.00 19.93
CA ALA A 36 -19.16 -23.31 20.73
C ALA A 36 -18.02 -23.99 19.94
N ASN A 37 -18.33 -24.54 18.76
CA ASN A 37 -17.37 -25.12 17.82
C ASN A 37 -16.59 -24.08 16.99
N LEU A 38 -17.08 -22.83 16.93
CA LEU A 38 -16.30 -21.67 16.51
C LEU A 38 -15.65 -21.09 17.77
N GLY A 39 -14.56 -21.72 18.22
CA GLY A 39 -13.73 -21.14 19.27
C GLY A 39 -13.39 -19.69 18.92
N THR A 40 -13.18 -18.84 19.93
CA THR A 40 -12.76 -17.42 19.82
C THR A 40 -11.53 -17.18 18.94
N LYS A 41 -10.86 -18.25 18.50
CA LYS A 41 -9.95 -18.29 17.37
C LYS A 41 -10.75 -18.32 16.06
N SER A 42 -11.65 -17.36 15.87
CA SER A 42 -12.23 -17.03 14.57
C SER A 42 -11.10 -17.00 13.55
N PHE A 43 -11.23 -17.77 12.46
CA PHE A 43 -10.34 -17.84 11.29
C PHE A 43 -9.34 -16.69 11.27
N LYS A 44 -8.23 -16.83 12.01
CA LYS A 44 -7.22 -15.79 12.05
C LYS A 44 -6.71 -15.76 10.63
N LYS A 45 -6.92 -14.63 9.92
CA LYS A 45 -6.36 -14.38 8.60
C LYS A 45 -4.93 -14.92 8.63
N ALA A 46 -4.60 -15.82 7.71
CA ALA A 46 -3.33 -16.53 7.65
C ALA A 46 -2.21 -15.53 7.96
N HIS A 47 -1.61 -15.67 9.15
CA HIS A 47 -0.59 -14.82 9.77
C HIS A 47 -0.79 -13.30 9.65
N THR A 48 -1.11 -12.61 10.75
CA THR A 48 -1.07 -11.14 10.75
C THR A 48 0.37 -10.67 10.52
N VAL A 49 0.57 -9.47 9.93
CA VAL A 49 1.93 -8.93 9.70
C VAL A 49 2.82 -8.95 10.95
N ASN A 50 2.22 -8.78 12.14
CA ASN A 50 2.97 -8.86 13.41
C ASN A 50 3.41 -10.29 13.73
N ASP A 51 2.61 -11.31 13.38
CA ASP A 51 2.96 -12.72 13.52
C ASP A 51 4.08 -13.11 12.53
N LEU A 52 4.05 -12.58 11.30
CA LEU A 52 5.14 -12.77 10.33
C LEU A 52 6.45 -12.12 10.83
N LYS A 53 6.37 -10.88 11.34
CA LYS A 53 7.51 -10.18 11.96
C LYS A 53 8.07 -10.90 13.18
N SER A 54 7.23 -11.50 14.02
CA SER A 54 7.69 -12.28 15.18
C SER A 54 8.35 -13.59 14.73
N SER A 55 7.76 -14.29 13.75
CA SER A 55 8.33 -15.51 13.14
C SER A 55 9.70 -15.25 12.52
N ILE A 56 9.83 -14.22 11.68
CA ILE A 56 11.11 -13.85 11.05
C ILE A 56 12.17 -13.52 12.10
N ARG A 57 11.84 -12.75 13.13
CA ARG A 57 12.78 -12.46 14.22
C ARG A 57 13.21 -13.73 14.96
N SER A 58 12.29 -14.64 15.22
CA SER A 58 12.56 -15.93 15.87
C SER A 58 13.49 -16.80 15.02
N LEU A 59 13.18 -16.95 13.73
CA LEU A 59 13.98 -17.72 12.77
C LEU A 59 15.37 -17.12 12.56
N ARG A 60 15.47 -15.79 12.42
CA ARG A 60 16.75 -15.08 12.34
C ARG A 60 17.60 -15.33 13.58
N ARG A 61 17.02 -15.18 14.78
CA ARG A 61 17.72 -15.46 16.05
C ARG A 61 18.15 -16.92 16.20
N LEU A 62 17.35 -17.86 15.70
CA LEU A 62 17.68 -19.29 15.73
C LEU A 62 18.87 -19.61 14.82
N LEU A 63 18.89 -19.02 13.62
CA LEU A 63 19.93 -19.25 12.61
C LEU A 63 21.23 -18.49 12.89
N SER A 64 21.17 -17.27 13.45
CA SER A 64 22.35 -16.48 13.80
C SER A 64 22.80 -16.62 15.24
N GLY A 65 22.03 -17.34 16.07
CA GLY A 65 22.31 -17.48 17.50
C GLY A 65 23.48 -18.42 17.81
N PRO A 66 23.92 -18.47 19.07
CA PRO A 66 25.07 -19.29 19.50
C PRO A 66 24.83 -20.80 19.34
N ASN A 67 23.56 -21.23 19.34
CA ASN A 67 23.20 -22.64 19.14
C ASN A 67 23.09 -23.03 17.66
N SER A 68 23.26 -22.10 16.71
CA SER A 68 23.18 -22.36 15.27
C SER A 68 24.11 -23.49 14.82
N ALA A 69 25.33 -23.53 15.36
CA ALA A 69 26.32 -24.57 15.11
C ALA A 69 25.89 -25.97 15.58
N LYS A 70 24.99 -26.05 16.56
CA LYS A 70 24.45 -27.29 17.12
C LYS A 70 23.26 -27.84 16.33
N LEU A 71 22.66 -27.03 15.43
CA LEU A 71 21.57 -27.51 14.58
C LEU A 71 22.12 -28.42 13.46
N PRO A 72 21.48 -29.59 13.21
CA PRO A 72 21.79 -30.42 12.05
C PRO A 72 21.62 -29.66 10.74
N ALA A 73 22.46 -29.96 9.75
CA ALA A 73 22.46 -29.28 8.45
C ALA A 73 21.08 -29.30 7.77
N ASN A 74 20.37 -30.44 7.79
CA ASN A 74 19.03 -30.57 7.22
C ASN A 74 18.03 -29.58 7.85
N VAL A 75 18.04 -29.47 9.18
CA VAL A 75 17.15 -28.57 9.92
C VAL A 75 17.52 -27.12 9.64
N ARG A 76 18.81 -26.80 9.50
CA ARG A 76 19.25 -25.44 9.16
C ARG A 76 18.68 -24.99 7.81
N VAL A 77 18.82 -25.83 6.78
CA VAL A 77 18.28 -25.55 5.42
C VAL A 77 16.76 -25.38 5.46
N GLU A 78 16.04 -26.21 6.21
CA GLU A 78 14.58 -26.05 6.38
C GLU A 78 14.21 -24.71 7.02
N LYS A 79 14.94 -24.28 8.05
CA LYS A 79 14.70 -22.99 8.72
C LYS A 79 15.08 -21.79 7.84
N GLU A 80 16.12 -21.91 7.02
CA GLU A 80 16.48 -20.90 6.01
C GLU A 80 15.38 -20.75 4.95
N ARG A 81 14.86 -21.86 4.42
CA ARG A 81 13.72 -21.84 3.49
C ARG A 81 12.46 -21.25 4.13
N ALA A 82 12.19 -21.63 5.38
CA ALA A 82 11.06 -21.08 6.15
C ALA A 82 11.22 -19.56 6.39
N LEU A 83 12.44 -19.10 6.64
CA LEU A 83 12.75 -17.68 6.79
C LEU A 83 12.50 -16.92 5.49
N GLN A 84 13.01 -17.41 4.37
CA GLN A 84 12.79 -16.81 3.04
C GLN A 84 11.29 -16.73 2.71
N THR A 85 10.54 -17.81 2.98
CA THR A 85 9.09 -17.84 2.77
C THR A 85 8.39 -16.80 3.63
N ALA A 86 8.73 -16.73 4.92
CA ALA A 86 8.13 -15.77 5.84
C ALA A 86 8.44 -14.31 5.45
N GLU A 87 9.63 -14.03 4.93
CA GLU A 87 10.01 -12.71 4.42
C GLU A 87 9.22 -12.32 3.17
N GLN A 88 9.05 -13.24 2.21
CA GLN A 88 8.20 -13.02 1.03
C GLN A 88 6.74 -12.76 1.42
N ASP A 89 6.20 -13.53 2.36
CA ASP A 89 4.83 -13.35 2.83
C ASP A 89 4.65 -12.02 3.58
N LEU A 90 5.68 -11.59 4.34
CA LEU A 90 5.68 -10.27 4.98
C LEU A 90 5.63 -9.17 3.92
N ALA A 91 6.44 -9.25 2.87
CA ALA A 91 6.45 -8.27 1.79
C ALA A 91 5.09 -8.19 1.09
N ARG A 92 4.45 -9.34 0.82
CA ARG A 92 3.11 -9.43 0.22
C ARG A 92 2.04 -8.79 1.09
N GLU A 93 2.02 -9.09 2.39
CA GLU A 93 1.03 -8.52 3.31
C GLU A 93 1.26 -7.03 3.57
N GLU A 94 2.51 -6.56 3.59
CA GLU A 94 2.82 -5.13 3.68
C GLU A 94 2.40 -4.37 2.41
N TYR A 95 2.66 -4.93 1.23
CA TYR A 95 2.15 -4.38 -0.03
C TYR A 95 0.61 -4.33 -0.05
N ALA A 96 -0.05 -5.41 0.37
CA ALA A 96 -1.52 -5.44 0.46
C ALA A 96 -2.08 -4.39 1.42
N LYS A 97 -1.40 -4.12 2.54
CA LYS A 97 -1.76 -3.03 3.46
C LYS A 97 -1.63 -1.66 2.79
N LYS A 98 -0.47 -1.35 2.21
CA LYS A 98 -0.23 -0.09 1.49
C LYS A 98 -1.27 0.14 0.39
N LYS A 99 -1.54 -0.90 -0.41
CA LYS A 99 -2.59 -0.90 -1.44
C LYS A 99 -3.96 -0.56 -0.86
N ASN A 100 -4.35 -1.19 0.24
CA ASN A 100 -5.65 -0.91 0.89
C ASN A 100 -5.73 0.52 1.44
N GLU A 101 -4.63 1.08 1.94
CA GLU A 101 -4.55 2.47 2.39
C GLU A 101 -4.74 3.46 1.24
N VAL A 102 -4.06 3.24 0.11
CA VAL A 102 -4.20 4.04 -1.12
C VAL A 102 -5.63 3.96 -1.66
N ILE A 103 -6.19 2.75 -1.76
CA ILE A 103 -7.59 2.54 -2.16
C ILE A 103 -8.52 3.35 -1.26
N SER A 104 -8.36 3.25 0.06
CA SER A 104 -9.24 3.93 1.02
C SER A 104 -9.15 5.45 0.91
N ARG A 105 -7.93 5.99 0.73
CA ARG A 105 -7.65 7.42 0.57
C ARG A 105 -8.37 8.00 -0.65
N TRP A 106 -8.26 7.32 -1.79
CA TRP A 106 -8.75 7.83 -3.08
C TRP A 106 -10.13 7.34 -3.48
N HIS A 107 -10.70 6.36 -2.77
CA HIS A 107 -11.97 5.72 -3.13
C HIS A 107 -13.11 6.73 -3.34
N LYS A 108 -13.22 7.77 -2.49
CA LYS A 108 -14.28 8.78 -2.65
C LYS A 108 -14.03 9.73 -3.82
N VAL A 109 -12.80 10.17 -4.02
CA VAL A 109 -12.45 11.03 -5.16
C VAL A 109 -12.71 10.28 -6.47
N ARG A 110 -12.23 9.04 -6.58
CA ARG A 110 -12.48 8.16 -7.74
C ARG A 110 -13.96 7.90 -7.98
N PHE A 111 -14.75 7.71 -6.91
CA PHE A 111 -16.19 7.54 -7.02
C PHE A 111 -16.87 8.75 -7.65
N PHE A 112 -16.54 9.97 -7.20
CA PHE A 112 -17.12 11.19 -7.76
C PHE A 112 -16.66 11.46 -9.19
N ASP A 113 -15.37 11.21 -9.49
CA ASP A 113 -14.83 11.31 -10.84
C ASP A 113 -15.53 10.34 -11.79
N ARG A 114 -15.68 9.07 -11.37
CA ARG A 114 -16.42 8.06 -12.13
C ARG A 114 -17.85 8.49 -12.38
N GLN A 115 -18.58 8.94 -11.36
CA GLN A 115 -19.94 9.42 -11.54
C GLN A 115 -20.03 10.62 -12.49
N LYS A 116 -19.06 11.53 -12.43
CA LYS A 116 -19.01 12.70 -13.33
C LYS A 116 -18.71 12.27 -14.78
N ALA A 117 -17.75 11.37 -14.98
CA ALA A 117 -17.42 10.79 -16.27
C ALA A 117 -18.61 10.01 -16.86
N GLU A 118 -19.29 9.18 -16.07
CA GLU A 118 -20.50 8.44 -16.50
C GLU A 118 -21.63 9.39 -16.92
N ARG A 119 -21.82 10.51 -16.21
CA ARG A 119 -22.79 11.56 -16.60
C ARG A 119 -22.39 12.23 -17.92
N ARG A 120 -21.11 12.55 -18.13
CA ARG A 120 -20.60 13.13 -19.39
C ARG A 120 -20.77 12.16 -20.55
N LEU A 121 -20.41 10.90 -20.36
CA LEU A 121 -20.60 9.84 -21.35
C LEU A 121 -22.08 9.68 -21.73
N LYS A 122 -22.99 9.67 -20.74
CA LYS A 122 -24.43 9.59 -21.01
C LYS A 122 -24.93 10.79 -21.82
N LYS A 123 -24.44 12.00 -21.54
CA LYS A 123 -24.77 13.21 -22.31
C LYS A 123 -24.23 13.14 -23.74
N ALA A 124 -22.97 12.73 -23.92
CA ALA A 124 -22.34 12.60 -25.23
C ALA A 124 -23.05 11.55 -26.11
N ARG A 125 -23.39 10.39 -25.54
CA ARG A 125 -24.17 9.34 -26.25
C ARG A 125 -25.57 9.80 -26.61
N LYS A 126 -26.22 10.60 -25.77
CA LYS A 126 -27.53 11.19 -26.08
C LYS A 126 -27.41 12.19 -27.24
N ALA A 127 -26.44 13.09 -27.20
CA ALA A 127 -26.20 14.05 -28.28
C ALA A 127 -25.91 13.36 -29.62
N LEU A 128 -25.10 12.30 -29.62
CA LEU A 128 -24.85 11.50 -30.83
C LEU A 128 -26.13 10.88 -31.41
N LYS A 129 -27.08 10.49 -30.55
CA LYS A 129 -28.36 9.92 -30.97
C LYS A 129 -29.33 10.98 -31.51
N ASP A 130 -29.33 12.18 -30.92
CA ASP A 130 -30.28 13.25 -31.23
C ASP A 130 -29.82 14.11 -32.43
N ASP A 131 -28.53 14.46 -32.51
CA ASP A 131 -27.96 15.38 -33.52
C ASP A 131 -27.38 14.66 -34.76
N GLY A 132 -27.42 13.32 -34.78
CA GLY A 132 -26.89 12.48 -35.86
C GLY A 132 -25.38 12.21 -35.78
N GLU A 133 -24.91 11.28 -36.62
CA GLU A 133 -23.53 10.78 -36.60
C GLU A 133 -22.52 11.80 -37.13
N SER A 134 -22.16 12.78 -36.30
CA SER A 134 -21.00 13.63 -36.55
C SER A 134 -19.73 12.97 -36.01
N LYS A 135 -18.65 12.98 -36.81
CA LYS A 135 -17.31 12.52 -36.38
C LYS A 135 -16.84 13.23 -35.10
N ALA A 136 -17.24 14.50 -34.90
CA ALA A 136 -16.91 15.24 -33.70
C ALA A 136 -17.64 14.70 -32.45
N LEU A 137 -18.89 14.25 -32.60
CA LEU A 137 -19.66 13.65 -31.52
C LEU A 137 -19.15 12.25 -31.16
N GLN A 138 -18.75 11.46 -32.17
CA GLN A 138 -18.11 10.15 -31.95
C GLN A 138 -16.80 10.29 -31.14
N ARG A 139 -15.91 11.21 -31.53
CA ARG A 139 -14.69 11.50 -30.78
C ARG A 139 -14.97 11.91 -29.33
N LYS A 140 -15.98 12.75 -29.10
CA LYS A 140 -16.40 13.14 -27.75
C LYS A 140 -16.87 11.94 -26.93
N VAL A 141 -17.55 10.97 -27.54
CA VAL A 141 -17.96 9.73 -26.87
C VAL A 141 -16.72 8.92 -26.49
N GLU A 142 -15.79 8.69 -27.42
CA GLU A 142 -14.54 7.94 -27.16
C GLU A 142 -13.70 8.59 -26.03
N GLU A 143 -13.59 9.92 -26.03
CA GLU A 143 -12.93 10.65 -24.96
C GLU A 143 -13.64 10.44 -23.61
N CYS A 144 -14.97 10.55 -23.56
CA CYS A 144 -15.75 10.31 -22.34
C CYS A 144 -15.66 8.84 -21.88
N GLU A 145 -15.54 7.88 -22.79
CA GLU A 145 -15.32 6.47 -22.44
C GLU A 145 -13.95 6.29 -21.79
N THR A 146 -12.94 6.96 -22.32
CA THR A 146 -11.61 6.99 -21.72
C THR A 146 -11.63 7.66 -20.34
N GLU A 147 -12.45 8.71 -20.11
CA GLU A 147 -12.64 9.33 -18.78
C GLU A 147 -13.19 8.32 -17.76
N VAL A 148 -14.19 7.53 -18.17
CA VAL A 148 -14.76 6.48 -17.31
C VAL A 148 -13.73 5.38 -17.03
N ASN A 149 -13.00 4.94 -18.06
CA ASN A 149 -11.98 3.92 -17.94
C ASN A 149 -10.84 4.36 -17.04
N TYR A 150 -10.40 5.61 -17.13
CA TYR A 150 -9.38 6.18 -16.25
C TYR A 150 -9.82 6.09 -14.79
N ALA A 151 -11.01 6.61 -14.43
CA ALA A 151 -11.48 6.57 -13.04
C ALA A 151 -11.65 5.13 -12.50
N MET A 152 -12.09 4.20 -13.36
CA MET A 152 -12.37 2.81 -12.99
C MET A 152 -11.12 1.92 -12.91
N TYR A 153 -10.19 2.06 -13.84
CA TYR A 153 -9.05 1.16 -14.03
C TYR A 153 -7.70 1.76 -13.67
N PHE A 154 -7.65 3.00 -13.16
CA PHE A 154 -6.42 3.53 -12.57
C PHE A 154 -5.84 2.56 -11.51
N PRO A 155 -4.52 2.28 -11.54
CA PRO A 155 -3.86 1.35 -10.63
C PRO A 155 -4.22 1.59 -9.16
N LEU A 156 -4.46 0.51 -8.41
CA LEU A 156 -4.93 0.61 -7.01
C LEU A 156 -3.80 0.81 -6.01
N ASP A 157 -2.57 0.58 -6.43
CA ASP A 157 -1.32 0.72 -5.67
C ASP A 157 -0.63 2.08 -5.85
N GLN A 158 -1.18 2.96 -6.69
CA GLN A 158 -0.66 4.30 -6.94
C GLN A 158 -1.62 5.39 -6.46
N ASP A 159 -1.06 6.56 -6.13
CA ASP A 159 -1.85 7.73 -5.78
C ASP A 159 -2.62 8.23 -7.01
N TYR A 160 -3.94 8.33 -6.86
CA TYR A 160 -4.84 8.70 -7.96
C TYR A 160 -4.72 10.19 -8.27
N VAL A 161 -4.49 10.52 -9.55
CA VAL A 161 -4.51 11.90 -10.05
C VAL A 161 -5.93 12.25 -10.51
N PRO A 162 -6.66 13.14 -9.81
CA PRO A 162 -8.08 13.40 -10.08
C PRO A 162 -8.31 14.08 -11.43
N LEU A 163 -9.28 13.59 -12.20
CA LEU A 163 -9.62 14.17 -13.51
C LEU A 163 -10.33 15.52 -13.37
N PHE A 164 -11.17 15.65 -12.33
CA PHE A 164 -12.04 16.79 -12.13
C PHE A 164 -11.86 17.36 -10.72
N PRO A 165 -10.67 17.91 -10.41
CA PRO A 165 -10.39 18.43 -9.08
C PRO A 165 -11.45 19.47 -8.70
N THR A 166 -12.16 19.22 -7.60
CA THR A 166 -13.06 20.21 -7.02
C THR A 166 -12.19 21.34 -6.48
N ARG A 167 -12.25 22.52 -7.12
CA ARG A 167 -11.58 23.74 -6.63
C ARG A 167 -12.21 24.16 -5.31
N ARG A 168 -11.87 23.50 -4.20
CA ARG A 168 -12.00 24.12 -2.89
C ARG A 168 -10.73 24.91 -2.70
N ASN A 169 -10.71 26.13 -3.25
CA ASN A 169 -9.65 27.09 -3.00
C ASN A 169 -9.42 27.14 -1.48
N LYS A 170 -8.18 26.87 -1.09
CA LYS A 170 -7.70 26.96 0.29
C LYS A 170 -7.69 28.45 0.66
N GLY A 171 -8.85 29.00 1.01
CA GLY A 171 -9.01 30.42 1.34
C GLY A 171 -10.43 30.98 1.36
N SER A 172 -11.45 30.29 0.83
CA SER A 172 -12.83 30.76 0.92
C SER A 172 -13.64 29.88 1.87
N GLU A 173 -13.76 30.35 3.10
CA GLU A 173 -14.71 29.88 4.10
C GLU A 173 -16.11 30.34 3.68
N ASP A 174 -16.67 29.72 2.64
CA ASP A 174 -18.10 29.81 2.38
C ASP A 174 -18.57 28.63 1.54
N GLY A 175 -19.72 28.08 1.93
CA GLY A 175 -20.28 26.85 1.42
C GLY A 175 -20.65 26.94 -0.06
N ALA A 176 -19.73 26.58 -0.94
CA ALA A 176 -20.04 26.32 -2.34
C ALA A 176 -20.71 24.95 -2.47
N THR A 177 -22.02 24.97 -2.69
CA THR A 177 -22.84 23.83 -3.11
C THR A 177 -22.27 23.23 -4.41
N PRO A 178 -22.11 21.89 -4.53
CA PRO A 178 -21.47 21.25 -5.68
C PRO A 178 -22.41 21.09 -6.88
N GLU A 179 -23.33 22.02 -7.09
CA GLU A 179 -24.45 21.87 -8.03
C GLU A 179 -24.31 22.80 -9.26
N ASN A 180 -23.46 23.84 -9.22
CA ASN A 180 -23.52 24.86 -10.26
C ASN A 180 -22.15 25.40 -10.70
N GLU A 181 -21.38 24.61 -11.43
CA GLU A 181 -20.50 25.14 -12.47
C GLU A 181 -20.55 24.20 -13.68
N GLY A 182 -21.47 24.49 -14.59
CA GLY A 182 -21.52 23.94 -15.95
C GLY A 182 -20.40 24.45 -16.87
N GLY A 183 -19.30 24.95 -16.30
CA GLY A 183 -18.05 25.12 -17.02
C GLY A 183 -17.41 23.76 -17.20
N GLU A 184 -17.09 23.42 -18.44
CA GLU A 184 -16.27 22.26 -18.78
C GLU A 184 -14.87 22.48 -18.16
N LEU A 185 -14.73 22.24 -16.86
CA LEU A 185 -13.44 22.27 -16.18
C LEU A 185 -12.51 21.37 -16.99
N GLU A 186 -11.44 21.97 -17.49
CA GLU A 186 -10.41 21.29 -18.26
C GLU A 186 -9.89 20.11 -17.45
N ARG A 187 -9.73 18.98 -18.13
CA ARG A 187 -9.27 17.72 -17.57
C ARG A 187 -7.87 17.91 -16.99
N GLN A 188 -7.71 17.74 -15.69
CA GLN A 188 -6.42 17.79 -15.00
C GLN A 188 -5.98 16.39 -14.57
N GLY A 189 -6.04 15.44 -15.50
CA GLY A 189 -5.53 14.08 -15.30
C GLY A 189 -4.04 13.97 -15.62
N ASP A 190 -3.45 12.85 -15.20
CA ASP A 190 -2.13 12.46 -15.66
C ASP A 190 -2.19 12.02 -17.13
N LYS A 191 -1.34 12.64 -17.97
CA LYS A 191 -1.32 12.40 -19.42
C LYS A 191 -0.75 11.02 -19.75
N ASP A 192 0.29 10.60 -19.03
CA ASP A 192 0.96 9.33 -19.29
C ASP A 192 0.01 8.16 -18.97
N MET A 193 -0.68 8.25 -17.83
CA MET A 193 -1.69 7.28 -17.46
C MET A 193 -2.90 7.30 -18.41
N TRP A 194 -3.26 8.46 -18.94
CA TRP A 194 -4.33 8.57 -19.93
C TRP A 194 -4.02 7.80 -21.22
N ASP A 195 -2.83 7.98 -21.75
CA ASP A 195 -2.38 7.28 -22.95
C ASP A 195 -2.27 5.77 -22.70
N LEU A 196 -1.80 5.38 -21.51
CA LEU A 196 -1.72 3.98 -21.12
C LEU A 196 -3.10 3.34 -20.99
N VAL A 197 -4.07 4.03 -20.39
CA VAL A 197 -5.48 3.58 -20.34
C VAL A 197 -6.06 3.45 -21.75
N THR A 198 -5.76 4.38 -22.64
CA THR A 198 -6.22 4.34 -24.05
C THR A 198 -5.67 3.11 -24.77
N LYS A 199 -4.37 2.84 -24.64
CA LYS A 199 -3.72 1.64 -25.19
C LYS A 199 -4.30 0.35 -24.59
N CYS A 200 -4.42 0.28 -23.27
CA CYS A 200 -4.99 -0.87 -22.57
C CYS A 200 -6.48 -1.10 -22.90
N ALA A 201 -7.23 -0.03 -23.19
CA ALA A 201 -8.61 -0.12 -23.63
C ALA A 201 -8.71 -0.73 -25.03
N ALA A 202 -7.82 -0.35 -25.95
CA ALA A 202 -7.74 -0.94 -27.28
C ALA A 202 -7.34 -2.43 -27.23
N GLU A 203 -6.43 -2.79 -26.32
CA GLU A 203 -5.95 -4.18 -26.15
C GLU A 203 -6.87 -5.05 -25.27
N GLY A 204 -7.84 -4.46 -24.57
CA GLY A 204 -8.70 -5.17 -23.62
C GLY A 204 -8.02 -5.56 -22.30
N ARG A 205 -6.83 -5.01 -21.99
CA ARG A 205 -6.00 -5.33 -20.81
C ARG A 205 -6.23 -4.41 -19.59
N LEU A 206 -7.34 -3.67 -19.58
CA LEU A 206 -7.71 -2.72 -18.51
C LEU A 206 -7.69 -3.31 -17.09
N LYS A 207 -8.01 -4.60 -16.93
CA LYS A 207 -8.00 -5.26 -15.61
C LYS A 207 -6.57 -5.44 -15.08
N ASP A 208 -5.62 -5.74 -15.96
CA ASP A 208 -4.22 -5.93 -15.59
C ASP A 208 -3.57 -4.61 -15.15
N LEU A 209 -3.98 -3.51 -15.80
CA LEU A 209 -3.59 -2.16 -15.38
C LEU A 209 -4.08 -1.85 -13.96
N ARG A 210 -5.37 -2.11 -13.67
CA ARG A 210 -5.95 -1.84 -12.35
C ARG A 210 -5.29 -2.63 -11.23
N GLU A 211 -4.89 -3.86 -11.53
CA GLU A 211 -4.26 -4.75 -10.57
C GLU A 211 -2.76 -4.51 -10.40
N GLY A 212 -2.15 -3.64 -11.22
CA GLY A 212 -0.72 -3.33 -11.19
C GLY A 212 0.16 -4.39 -11.86
N ARG A 213 -0.44 -5.38 -12.55
CA ARG A 213 0.30 -6.48 -13.21
C ARG A 213 1.16 -6.00 -14.37
N LEU A 214 0.73 -4.95 -15.07
CA LEU A 214 1.45 -4.42 -16.22
C LEU A 214 2.77 -3.74 -15.83
N ARG A 215 2.89 -3.26 -14.59
CA ARG A 215 4.13 -2.69 -14.04
C ARG A 215 5.05 -3.72 -13.43
N ARG A 216 4.52 -4.72 -12.71
CA ARG A 216 5.38 -5.79 -12.19
C ARG A 216 6.17 -6.50 -13.28
N ALA A 217 5.58 -6.65 -14.48
CA ALA A 217 6.31 -7.18 -15.62
C ALA A 217 7.49 -6.29 -16.08
N THR A 218 7.38 -4.96 -15.96
CA THR A 218 8.46 -4.03 -16.35
C THR A 218 9.46 -3.79 -15.21
N ASP A 219 9.02 -3.86 -13.95
CA ASP A 219 9.91 -3.74 -12.79
C ASP A 219 10.74 -5.03 -12.63
N ASP A 220 10.17 -6.21 -12.93
CA ASP A 220 10.94 -7.48 -13.01
C ASP A 220 11.99 -7.43 -14.16
N GLU A 221 11.70 -6.73 -15.28
CA GLU A 221 12.68 -6.48 -16.36
C GLU A 221 13.74 -5.44 -15.98
N GLN A 222 13.41 -4.44 -15.16
CA GLN A 222 14.36 -3.44 -14.66
C GLN A 222 15.27 -3.96 -13.54
N ASP A 223 14.77 -4.85 -12.67
CA ASP A 223 15.60 -5.54 -11.67
C ASP A 223 16.62 -6.47 -12.36
N GLU A 224 16.29 -7.06 -13.52
CA GLU A 224 17.24 -7.82 -14.35
C GLU A 224 18.27 -6.90 -15.04
N GLU A 225 17.88 -5.74 -15.55
CA GLU A 225 18.81 -4.76 -16.16
C GLU A 225 19.75 -4.11 -15.11
N GLU A 226 19.27 -3.81 -13.90
CA GLU A 226 20.11 -3.28 -12.81
C GLU A 226 21.10 -4.33 -12.26
N GLU A 227 20.76 -5.62 -12.28
CA GLU A 227 21.70 -6.70 -11.94
C GLU A 227 22.79 -6.89 -13.02
N GLU A 228 22.47 -6.72 -14.31
CA GLU A 228 23.43 -6.78 -15.41
C GLU A 228 24.42 -5.60 -15.43
N GLU A 229 23.95 -4.36 -15.17
CA GLU A 229 24.82 -3.18 -15.10
C GLU A 229 25.81 -3.24 -13.92
N ASP A 230 25.41 -3.84 -12.80
CA ASP A 230 26.21 -3.95 -11.59
C ASP A 230 27.25 -5.11 -11.66
N GLU A 231 27.04 -6.08 -12.57
CA GLU A 231 28.05 -7.08 -12.96
C GLU A 231 29.09 -6.52 -13.94
N GLU A 232 28.70 -5.72 -14.93
CA GLU A 232 29.62 -5.12 -15.91
C GLU A 232 30.63 -4.17 -15.24
N GLN A 233 30.19 -3.39 -14.25
CA GLN A 233 31.06 -2.47 -13.50
C GLN A 233 32.05 -3.19 -12.58
N LYS A 234 31.73 -4.40 -12.10
CA LYS A 234 32.63 -5.24 -11.28
C LYS A 234 33.70 -5.93 -12.14
N GLN A 235 33.42 -6.22 -13.41
CA GLN A 235 34.40 -6.78 -14.35
C GLN A 235 35.42 -5.73 -14.85
N ALA A 236 35.00 -4.46 -15.01
CA ALA A 236 35.90 -3.37 -15.40
C ALA A 236 36.98 -3.04 -14.34
N LYS A 237 36.68 -3.21 -13.05
CA LYS A 237 37.64 -2.92 -11.95
C LYS A 237 38.69 -4.02 -11.72
N LYS A 238 38.54 -5.23 -12.28
CA LYS A 238 39.54 -6.30 -12.20
C LYS A 238 40.61 -6.26 -13.30
N LYS A 239 40.41 -5.51 -14.38
CA LYS A 239 41.40 -5.38 -15.49
C LYS A 239 42.43 -4.25 -15.32
N GLY A 240 42.28 -3.37 -14.33
CA GLY A 240 43.16 -2.21 -14.14
C GLY A 240 44.40 -2.40 -13.25
N ARG A 241 44.65 -3.60 -12.69
CA ARG A 241 45.62 -3.77 -11.59
C ARG A 241 46.89 -4.57 -11.94
N ASN A 242 47.18 -4.79 -13.23
CA ASN A 242 48.39 -5.48 -13.70
C ASN A 242 49.16 -4.64 -14.73
N LYS A 243 49.74 -3.48 -14.35
CA LYS A 243 50.90 -2.90 -15.07
C LYS A 243 51.62 -1.79 -14.30
N SER A 244 52.63 -2.16 -13.51
CA SER A 244 53.89 -1.42 -13.27
C SER A 244 54.75 -2.22 -12.28
N ASP A 245 55.73 -2.98 -12.80
CA ASP A 245 57.17 -2.64 -12.75
C ASP A 245 57.69 -2.58 -11.31
N ALA A 246 58.28 -3.65 -10.74
CA ALA A 246 59.58 -4.23 -11.07
C ALA A 246 60.72 -3.20 -11.15
N LYS A 247 61.67 -3.34 -10.21
CA LYS A 247 63.09 -2.92 -10.26
C LYS A 247 63.47 -1.57 -9.61
N GLN A 248 63.86 -1.63 -8.34
CA GLN A 248 65.22 -1.19 -7.93
C GLN A 248 65.62 -1.76 -6.56
N LYS A 249 66.91 -2.11 -6.44
CA LYS A 249 67.56 -2.85 -5.35
C LYS A 249 68.75 -2.01 -4.85
N LYS A 250 69.05 -2.12 -3.54
CA LYS A 250 70.22 -1.61 -2.76
C LYS A 250 70.09 -0.16 -2.28
N SER A 251 70.39 0.22 -1.02
CA SER A 251 71.51 -0.19 -0.14
C SER A 251 71.29 0.10 1.37
N SER A 252 72.10 -0.57 2.21
CA SER A 252 72.58 -0.23 3.61
C SER A 252 71.55 -0.08 4.73
N LYS A 253 71.52 -0.86 5.83
CA LYS A 253 72.49 -1.31 6.87
C LYS A 253 72.45 -0.44 8.15
N ASP A 254 72.29 -1.14 9.29
CA ASP A 254 72.36 -0.75 10.73
C ASP A 254 71.25 0.21 11.23
N SER A 255 70.65 0.06 12.41
CA SER A 255 71.24 -0.27 13.74
C SER A 255 70.21 -0.84 14.75
N GLU A 256 70.75 -1.44 15.80
CA GLU A 256 70.18 -2.14 16.96
C GLU A 256 69.30 -1.32 17.94
N ALA A 257 68.79 -2.08 18.94
CA ALA A 257 68.39 -1.70 20.32
C ALA A 257 66.92 -1.27 20.51
N ALA A 258 66.19 -1.65 21.56
CA ALA A 258 66.36 -2.55 22.70
C ALA A 258 65.01 -2.58 23.47
N GLU A 259 64.76 -3.67 24.21
CA GLU A 259 64.00 -3.77 25.49
C GLU A 259 62.56 -3.23 25.62
N LYS A 260 61.63 -3.72 26.45
CA LYS A 260 61.39 -4.89 27.32
C LYS A 260 59.99 -4.68 27.94
N HIS A 261 59.51 -5.72 28.65
CA HIS A 261 58.50 -5.72 29.72
C HIS A 261 57.06 -6.06 29.29
N ASP A 262 56.53 -7.29 29.48
CA ASP A 262 56.31 -8.16 30.67
C ASP A 262 55.05 -7.78 31.48
N GLY A 263 54.25 -8.80 31.84
CA GLY A 263 52.93 -8.64 32.47
C GLY A 263 52.02 -9.86 32.28
N ASP A 264 52.41 -10.99 32.87
CA ASP A 264 51.62 -12.19 33.18
C ASP A 264 50.57 -11.90 34.28
N ASP A 265 49.38 -12.53 34.22
CA ASP A 265 48.66 -12.96 35.44
C ASP A 265 47.57 -14.01 35.09
N GLN A 266 47.64 -15.13 35.81
CA GLN A 266 46.75 -16.30 35.78
C GLN A 266 45.75 -16.26 36.95
N GLY A 267 44.61 -16.92 36.78
CA GLY A 267 43.75 -17.36 37.88
C GLY A 267 42.48 -18.00 37.32
N GLU A 268 42.46 -19.30 37.03
CA GLU A 268 42.18 -20.44 37.93
C GLU A 268 40.70 -20.61 38.34
N ALA A 269 40.29 -21.87 38.32
CA ALA A 269 38.94 -22.37 38.31
C ALA A 269 38.25 -22.32 39.68
N ASP A 270 36.91 -22.30 39.68
CA ASP A 270 36.18 -23.06 40.68
C ASP A 270 34.86 -23.61 40.11
N SER A 271 34.66 -24.89 40.40
CA SER A 271 33.56 -25.75 40.01
C SER A 271 32.78 -26.06 41.27
N ASP A 272 31.48 -25.76 41.30
CA ASP A 272 30.55 -26.41 42.22
C ASP A 272 29.28 -26.84 41.47
N ASN A 273 29.10 -28.15 41.46
CA ASN A 273 27.95 -28.91 40.97
C ASN A 273 27.34 -29.64 42.16
N GLU A 274 26.00 -29.66 42.23
CA GLU A 274 25.05 -30.57 42.92
C GLU A 274 23.89 -29.72 43.47
N SER A 275 22.59 -29.98 43.28
CA SER A 275 21.75 -31.17 43.39
C SER A 275 20.32 -30.71 42.98
N GLY A 276 19.41 -31.39 42.26
CA GLY A 276 18.96 -32.79 42.30
C GLY A 276 17.44 -32.79 42.54
N GLY A 277 16.62 -33.19 41.54
CA GLY A 277 15.16 -33.29 41.71
C GLY A 277 14.41 -33.76 40.45
N GLY A 278 14.34 -35.08 40.26
CA GLY A 278 13.62 -35.75 39.17
C GLY A 278 12.09 -35.74 39.37
N PHE A 279 11.35 -35.68 38.25
CA PHE A 279 9.89 -35.50 38.27
C PHE A 279 9.10 -36.41 37.30
N PHE A 280 9.67 -37.44 36.67
CA PHE A 280 8.80 -38.40 35.97
C PHE A 280 9.35 -39.82 36.01
N GLU A 281 8.75 -40.62 36.89
CA GLU A 281 8.41 -42.02 36.68
C GLU A 281 6.90 -42.17 36.88
#